data_AF-A0A7K3ZR10-F1
#
_entry.id   AF-A0A7K3ZR10-F1
#
_cell.length_a   1.000
_cell.length_b   1.000
_cell.length_c   1.000
_cell.angle_alpha   90.00
_cell.angle_beta   90.00
_cell.angle_gamma   90.00
#
_symmetry.space_group_name_H-M   'P 1'
#
loop_
_entity.id
_entity.type
_entity.pdbx_description
1 polymer ?
#
loop_
_entity_poly.entity_id
_entity_poly.type
_entity_poly.pdbx_seq_one_letter_code
_entity_poly.pdbx_strand_id
1 'polypeptide(L)'
;MSLVYQGKTKDVFKRADGNLEFHFKDDATGYLSDGKPVFNAGYDKVVGQIPGKGKISCKFTEYFFKLFEEKGIPTDFVGIGSAPNVMIVRPSNLLGVANQAGQYKGSDEVYGLETVFRNEVMGSWWRRYPVQVPGKRIAVVEFYAKGKAGEPDILMVDDALVQLGMMSQTELEATKSRTVQIAKLMYDEFMKRGFHLVDGKMEWGRDQKTGQIVLIDDLSPDTFRVCENFDLDEEGNCKVHEQCIMTDYKQSAKFVKCSNCRDFVEIKEDFKRTIEAKNILSADPAGLKKLAEAFKLEI
;
A
#
# COMPACT_ATOMS: atom_id res chain seq x y z
N MET A 1 -0.88 16.33 -24.77
CA MET A 1 -1.20 15.68 -23.49
C MET A 1 -1.56 16.77 -22.50
N SER A 2 -2.44 16.50 -21.53
CA SER A 2 -2.79 17.45 -20.46
C SER A 2 -2.59 16.78 -19.10
N LEU A 3 -1.98 17.49 -18.15
CA LEU A 3 -1.89 17.03 -16.77
C LEU A 3 -3.30 16.87 -16.18
N VAL A 4 -3.55 15.72 -15.55
CA VAL A 4 -4.82 15.37 -14.88
C VAL A 4 -4.63 15.44 -13.37
N TYR A 5 -3.52 14.90 -12.88
CA TYR A 5 -3.17 14.85 -11.47
C TYR A 5 -1.65 14.87 -11.29
N GLN A 6 -1.17 15.58 -10.27
CA GLN A 6 0.25 15.62 -9.90
C GLN A 6 0.40 14.98 -8.52
N GLY A 7 1.03 13.81 -8.47
CA GLY A 7 1.17 13.01 -7.26
C GLY A 7 2.52 13.16 -6.59
N LYS A 8 2.72 12.40 -5.50
CA LYS A 8 4.00 12.39 -4.77
C LYS A 8 5.07 11.63 -5.55
N THR A 9 4.73 10.44 -6.04
CA THR A 9 5.62 9.50 -6.72
C THR A 9 5.34 9.35 -8.22
N LYS A 10 4.25 9.96 -8.72
CA LYS A 10 3.72 9.72 -10.07
C LYS A 10 2.86 10.90 -10.53
N ASP A 11 3.01 11.31 -11.78
CA ASP A 11 2.16 12.32 -12.42
C ASP A 11 1.28 11.66 -13.49
N VAL A 12 0.05 12.11 -13.65
CA VAL A 12 -0.96 11.50 -14.53
C VAL A 12 -1.34 12.46 -15.64
N PHE A 13 -1.20 12.01 -16.89
CA PHE A 13 -1.52 12.79 -18.09
C PHE A 13 -2.61 12.11 -18.92
N LYS A 14 -3.46 12.91 -19.57
CA LYS A 14 -4.44 12.42 -20.54
C LYS A 14 -3.84 12.36 -21.95
N ARG A 15 -4.00 11.22 -22.61
CA ARG A 15 -3.62 11.00 -24.02
C ARG A 15 -4.74 11.38 -24.98
N ALA A 16 -4.39 11.53 -26.26
CA ALA A 16 -5.35 11.82 -27.32
C ALA A 16 -6.24 10.62 -27.70
N ASP A 17 -5.78 9.39 -27.43
CA ASP A 17 -6.51 8.13 -27.66
C ASP A 17 -7.51 7.79 -26.52
N GLY A 18 -7.62 8.66 -25.51
CA GLY A 18 -8.51 8.48 -24.36
C GLY A 18 -7.92 7.69 -23.20
N ASN A 19 -6.73 7.09 -23.36
CA ASN A 19 -6.00 6.46 -22.26
C ASN A 19 -5.30 7.50 -21.37
N LEU A 20 -4.74 7.05 -20.26
CA LEU A 20 -3.89 7.85 -19.37
C LEU A 20 -2.42 7.43 -19.50
N GLU A 21 -1.51 8.33 -19.18
CA GLU A 21 -0.10 8.03 -18.92
C GLU A 21 0.23 8.32 -17.47
N PHE A 22 0.87 7.35 -16.84
CA PHE A 22 1.43 7.41 -15.50
C PHE A 22 2.94 7.60 -15.62
N HIS A 23 3.42 8.80 -15.32
CA HIS A 23 4.83 9.19 -15.35
C HIS A 23 5.40 9.02 -13.95
N PHE A 24 6.08 7.90 -13.72
CA PHE A 24 6.68 7.57 -12.43
C PHE A 24 7.92 8.43 -12.17
N LYS A 25 8.03 8.95 -10.94
CA LYS A 25 9.07 9.88 -10.50
C LYS A 25 10.08 9.21 -9.58
N ASP A 26 11.29 9.76 -9.56
CA ASP A 26 12.35 9.37 -8.62
C ASP A 26 12.13 9.93 -7.20
N ASP A 27 11.11 10.77 -7.01
CA ASP A 27 10.65 11.27 -5.71
C ASP A 27 10.36 10.11 -4.74
N ALA A 28 10.91 10.20 -3.53
CA ALA A 28 10.78 9.20 -2.48
C ALA A 28 10.24 9.84 -1.19
N THR A 29 9.26 9.17 -0.58
CA THR A 29 8.64 9.62 0.67
C THR A 29 9.34 9.05 1.90
N GLY A 30 9.09 9.67 3.06
CA GLY A 30 9.75 9.31 4.31
C GLY A 30 9.66 10.40 5.36
N TYR A 31 10.67 10.45 6.24
CA TYR A 31 10.84 11.50 7.24
C TYR A 31 12.29 12.01 7.28
N LEU A 32 12.53 13.07 8.05
CA LEU A 32 13.89 13.56 8.32
C LEU A 32 14.34 13.09 9.71
N SER A 33 15.54 12.52 9.81
CA SER A 33 16.23 12.20 11.06
C SER A 33 17.58 12.89 11.04
N ASP A 34 17.89 13.69 12.06
CA ASP A 34 19.12 14.49 12.15
C ASP A 34 19.46 15.29 10.88
N GLY A 35 18.41 15.84 10.24
CA GLY A 35 18.50 16.60 8.99
C GLY A 35 18.70 15.76 7.71
N LYS A 36 18.80 14.44 7.81
CA LYS A 36 18.96 13.51 6.68
C LYS A 36 17.64 12.81 6.33
N PRO A 37 17.37 12.52 5.05
CA PRO A 37 16.22 11.74 4.65
C PRO A 37 16.35 10.28 5.11
N VAL A 38 15.28 9.78 5.75
CA VAL A 38 15.03 8.35 5.95
C VAL A 38 13.83 8.01 5.06
N PHE A 39 14.08 7.26 3.99
CA PHE A 39 13.05 6.86 3.06
C PHE A 39 12.14 5.78 3.68
N ASN A 40 10.83 5.95 3.52
CA ASN A 40 9.82 5.02 4.01
C ASN A 40 8.50 5.32 3.28
N ALA A 41 8.08 4.41 2.39
CA ALA A 41 6.88 4.57 1.57
C ALA A 41 5.57 4.60 2.40
N GLY A 42 5.60 4.21 3.67
CA GLY A 42 4.49 4.38 4.62
C GLY A 42 4.30 5.81 5.13
N TYR A 43 5.10 6.78 4.68
CA TYR A 43 4.98 8.20 5.01
C TYR A 43 4.48 9.01 3.82
N ASP A 44 3.71 10.06 4.13
CA ASP A 44 3.02 10.89 3.14
C ASP A 44 3.79 12.14 2.67
N LYS A 45 5.07 12.25 3.02
CA LYS A 45 5.90 13.43 2.74
C LYS A 45 7.10 13.05 1.87
N VAL A 46 7.30 13.72 0.74
CA VAL A 46 8.53 13.63 -0.05
C VAL A 46 9.70 14.22 0.75
N VAL A 47 10.79 13.47 0.88
CA VAL A 47 11.99 13.88 1.65
C VAL A 47 13.28 13.86 0.84
N GLY A 48 13.24 13.33 -0.38
CA GLY A 48 14.37 13.32 -1.30
C GLY A 48 14.03 12.57 -2.58
N GLN A 49 15.05 12.23 -3.35
CA GLN A 49 14.94 11.44 -4.58
C GLN A 49 15.87 10.25 -4.54
N ILE A 50 15.46 9.14 -5.18
CA ILE A 50 16.26 7.94 -5.39
C ILE A 50 16.42 7.77 -6.91
N PRO A 51 17.60 8.02 -7.48
CA PRO A 51 17.81 7.95 -8.94
C PRO A 51 17.40 6.60 -9.54
N GLY A 52 16.57 6.64 -10.59
CA GLY A 52 16.05 5.47 -11.29
C GLY A 52 14.85 4.78 -10.61
N LYS A 53 14.41 5.24 -9.43
CA LYS A 53 13.24 4.67 -8.72
C LYS A 53 11.99 4.69 -9.58
N GLY A 54 11.70 5.77 -10.31
CA GLY A 54 10.50 5.85 -11.15
C GLY A 54 10.48 4.78 -12.25
N LYS A 55 11.65 4.51 -12.86
CA LYS A 55 11.83 3.42 -13.82
C LYS A 55 11.62 2.05 -13.17
N ILE A 56 12.21 1.82 -11.99
CA ILE A 56 12.04 0.57 -11.22
C ILE A 56 10.56 0.35 -10.85
N SER A 57 9.87 1.38 -10.37
CA SER A 57 8.44 1.29 -10.00
C SER A 57 7.55 0.95 -11.20
N CYS A 58 7.79 1.60 -12.34
CA CYS A 58 7.09 1.30 -13.59
C CYS A 58 7.33 -0.14 -14.05
N LYS A 59 8.58 -0.63 -13.97
CA LYS A 59 8.95 -1.99 -14.37
C LYS A 59 8.44 -3.10 -13.44
N PHE A 60 8.38 -2.86 -12.13
CA PHE A 60 7.72 -3.77 -11.19
C PHE A 60 6.22 -3.87 -11.46
N THR A 61 5.57 -2.73 -11.72
CA THR A 61 4.15 -2.69 -12.05
C THR A 61 3.86 -3.43 -13.35
N GLU A 62 4.64 -3.18 -14.42
CA GLU A 62 4.56 -3.94 -15.67
C GLU A 62 4.71 -5.45 -15.46
N TYR A 63 5.69 -5.87 -14.64
CA TYR A 63 5.94 -7.29 -14.37
C TYR A 63 4.73 -7.96 -13.71
N PHE A 64 4.23 -7.37 -12.61
CA PHE A 64 3.13 -7.96 -11.86
C PHE A 64 1.79 -7.85 -12.61
N PHE A 65 1.49 -6.74 -13.27
CA PHE A 65 0.23 -6.60 -14.01
C PHE A 65 0.15 -7.61 -15.16
N LYS A 66 1.24 -7.83 -15.91
CA LYS A 66 1.31 -8.91 -16.91
C LYS A 66 1.08 -10.30 -16.29
N LEU A 67 1.75 -10.61 -15.18
CA LEU A 67 1.56 -11.88 -14.46
C LEU A 67 0.10 -12.06 -14.00
N PHE A 68 -0.57 -10.98 -13.58
CA PHE A 68 -1.96 -11.03 -13.11
C PHE A 68 -2.94 -11.24 -14.25
N GLU A 69 -2.74 -10.58 -15.40
CA GLU A 69 -3.57 -10.78 -16.60
C GLU A 69 -3.41 -12.20 -17.17
N GLU A 70 -2.20 -12.77 -17.15
CA GLU A 70 -1.95 -14.20 -17.45
C GLU A 70 -2.69 -15.17 -16.51
N LYS A 71 -3.11 -14.71 -15.32
CA LYS A 71 -3.93 -15.48 -14.36
C LYS A 71 -5.40 -15.06 -14.33
N GLY A 72 -5.85 -14.26 -15.30
CA GLY A 72 -7.25 -13.83 -15.45
C GLY A 72 -7.69 -12.76 -14.45
N ILE A 73 -6.76 -12.08 -13.79
CA ILE A 73 -7.03 -10.97 -12.88
C ILE A 73 -6.97 -9.67 -13.70
N PRO A 74 -8.08 -8.92 -13.84
CA PRO A 74 -8.11 -7.78 -14.75
C PRO A 74 -7.42 -6.55 -14.13
N THR A 75 -6.57 -5.90 -14.91
CA THR A 75 -5.90 -4.63 -14.55
C THR A 75 -6.33 -3.51 -15.49
N ASP A 76 -5.95 -2.25 -15.22
CA ASP A 76 -6.07 -1.15 -16.18
C ASP A 76 -4.91 -1.05 -17.18
N PHE A 77 -3.90 -1.92 -17.08
CA PHE A 77 -2.71 -1.91 -17.92
C PHE A 77 -3.02 -1.92 -19.42
N VAL A 78 -2.18 -1.21 -20.18
CA VAL A 78 -2.13 -1.27 -21.65
C VAL A 78 -0.72 -1.54 -22.15
N GLY A 79 0.29 -0.96 -21.51
CA GLY A 79 1.69 -1.14 -21.90
C GLY A 79 2.63 -0.08 -21.32
N ILE A 80 3.90 -0.15 -21.72
CA ILE A 80 4.87 0.92 -21.47
C ILE A 80 4.70 2.03 -22.54
N GLY A 81 4.89 3.28 -22.13
CA GLY A 81 4.83 4.47 -22.97
C GLY A 81 6.11 4.76 -23.72
N SER A 82 6.33 6.04 -24.03
CA SER A 82 7.49 6.54 -24.78
C SER A 82 8.82 6.49 -24.02
N ALA A 83 8.78 6.27 -22.71
CA ALA A 83 9.94 6.23 -21.81
C ALA A 83 9.78 5.09 -20.78
N PRO A 84 10.86 4.52 -20.24
CA PRO A 84 10.81 3.32 -19.41
C PRO A 84 10.22 3.53 -18.01
N ASN A 85 9.95 4.78 -17.62
CA ASN A 85 9.22 5.18 -16.41
C ASN A 85 7.78 5.66 -16.71
N VAL A 86 7.27 5.45 -17.92
CA VAL A 86 5.92 5.84 -18.34
C VAL A 86 5.09 4.59 -18.59
N MET A 87 3.95 4.46 -17.91
CA MET A 87 2.98 3.39 -18.14
C MET A 87 1.71 3.96 -18.78
N ILE A 88 1.15 3.25 -19.76
CA ILE A 88 -0.16 3.56 -20.36
C ILE A 88 -1.21 2.70 -19.67
N VAL A 89 -2.30 3.32 -19.22
CA VAL A 89 -3.45 2.64 -18.62
C VAL A 89 -4.78 3.08 -19.23
N ARG A 90 -5.78 2.21 -19.14
CA ARG A 90 -7.18 2.51 -19.41
C ARG A 90 -7.73 3.44 -18.32
N PRO A 91 -8.62 4.38 -18.66
CA PRO A 91 -9.21 5.25 -17.64
C PRO A 91 -10.22 4.46 -16.80
N SER A 92 -10.07 4.56 -15.47
CA SER A 92 -10.95 3.95 -14.47
C SER A 92 -11.49 5.01 -13.53
N ASN A 93 -12.72 4.84 -13.07
CA ASN A 93 -13.31 5.66 -12.01
C ASN A 93 -12.82 5.13 -10.67
N LEU A 94 -12.25 6.01 -9.84
CA LEU A 94 -11.88 5.68 -8.46
C LEU A 94 -13.13 5.32 -7.66
N LEU A 95 -12.97 4.40 -6.71
CA LEU A 95 -14.04 4.02 -5.80
C LEU A 95 -14.14 5.05 -4.67
N GLY A 96 -15.33 5.62 -4.49
CA GLY A 96 -15.59 6.73 -3.59
C GLY A 96 -17.05 7.14 -3.56
N VAL A 97 -17.37 8.05 -2.64
CA VAL A 97 -18.69 8.65 -2.42
C VAL A 97 -18.53 10.15 -2.25
N ALA A 98 -19.18 10.92 -3.13
CA ALA A 98 -19.21 12.37 -3.04
C ALA A 98 -19.95 12.83 -1.77
N ASN A 99 -19.59 14.00 -1.24
CA ASN A 99 -20.23 14.58 -0.07
C ASN A 99 -21.73 14.85 -0.31
N GLN A 100 -22.61 14.11 0.38
CA GLN A 100 -24.07 14.27 0.32
C GLN A 100 -24.63 15.24 1.39
N ALA A 101 -23.77 15.76 2.25
CA ALA A 101 -24.10 16.42 3.51
C ALA A 101 -23.43 17.80 3.65
N GLY A 102 -23.04 18.44 2.54
CA GLY A 102 -22.22 19.65 2.47
C GLY A 102 -22.72 20.86 3.27
N GLN A 103 -24.01 20.90 3.63
CA GLN A 103 -24.58 21.90 4.54
C GLN A 103 -24.12 21.76 6.00
N TYR A 104 -23.59 20.60 6.39
CA TYR A 104 -23.08 20.34 7.74
C TYR A 104 -21.56 20.49 7.81
N LYS A 105 -21.09 21.32 8.74
CA LYS A 105 -19.66 21.51 9.00
C LYS A 105 -19.01 20.19 9.40
N GLY A 106 -17.95 19.80 8.69
CA GLY A 106 -17.21 18.56 8.93
C GLY A 106 -17.58 17.40 8.01
N SER A 107 -18.68 17.52 7.24
CA SER A 107 -18.95 16.63 6.11
C SER A 107 -17.84 16.71 5.06
N ASP A 108 -17.58 15.60 4.37
CA ASP A 108 -16.57 15.52 3.32
C ASP A 108 -16.89 14.37 2.35
N GLU A 109 -16.12 14.28 1.27
CA GLU A 109 -16.12 13.11 0.38
C GLU A 109 -15.21 12.00 0.91
N VAL A 110 -15.50 10.75 0.52
CA VAL A 110 -14.71 9.56 0.88
C VAL A 110 -14.24 8.92 -0.42
N TYR A 111 -12.93 8.78 -0.63
CA TYR A 111 -12.38 8.31 -1.91
C TYR A 111 -11.05 7.57 -1.73
N GLY A 112 -10.50 7.05 -2.84
CA GLY A 112 -9.19 6.39 -2.86
C GLY A 112 -9.22 5.11 -2.05
N LEU A 113 -10.07 4.17 -2.44
CA LEU A 113 -10.20 2.88 -1.77
C LEU A 113 -8.99 1.99 -2.05
N GLU A 114 -8.08 1.97 -1.07
CA GLU A 114 -6.95 1.07 -1.02
C GLU A 114 -7.35 -0.26 -0.37
N THR A 115 -6.78 -1.35 -0.88
CA THR A 115 -6.88 -2.68 -0.30
C THR A 115 -5.50 -3.14 0.15
N VAL A 116 -5.38 -3.58 1.40
CA VAL A 116 -4.14 -4.08 2.00
C VAL A 116 -4.28 -5.58 2.25
N PHE A 117 -3.39 -6.38 1.69
CA PHE A 117 -3.22 -7.77 2.09
C PHE A 117 -2.09 -7.90 3.11
N ARG A 118 -2.21 -8.86 4.02
CA ARG A 118 -1.18 -9.17 5.02
C ARG A 118 -0.88 -10.65 5.05
N ASN A 119 0.41 -10.97 4.89
CA ASN A 119 0.94 -12.32 5.09
C ASN A 119 1.47 -12.50 6.53
N GLU A 120 1.83 -11.41 7.22
CA GLU A 120 2.36 -11.45 8.58
C GLU A 120 1.84 -10.34 9.51
N VAL A 121 1.91 -10.62 10.81
CA VAL A 121 1.67 -9.68 11.91
C VAL A 121 2.75 -8.60 11.90
N MET A 122 2.45 -7.46 11.29
CA MET A 122 3.38 -6.33 11.20
C MET A 122 2.67 -4.97 11.09
N GLY A 123 3.39 -3.88 11.32
CA GLY A 123 2.95 -2.52 11.02
C GLY A 123 1.60 -2.14 11.65
N SER A 124 0.70 -1.55 10.87
CA SER A 124 -0.60 -1.06 11.37
C SER A 124 -1.56 -2.14 11.85
N TRP A 125 -1.33 -3.42 11.50
CA TRP A 125 -2.07 -4.55 12.09
C TRP A 125 -1.71 -4.72 13.56
N TRP A 126 -0.43 -4.95 13.86
CA TRP A 126 0.03 -5.16 15.23
C TRP A 126 -0.22 -3.94 16.13
N ARG A 127 -0.13 -2.71 15.59
CA ARG A 127 -0.48 -1.49 16.35
C ARG A 127 -1.94 -1.46 16.82
N ARG A 128 -2.88 -2.04 16.06
CA ARG A 128 -4.30 -2.16 16.43
C ARG A 128 -4.56 -3.40 17.29
N TYR A 129 -3.86 -4.50 17.00
CA TYR A 129 -4.04 -5.79 17.66
C TYR A 129 -2.71 -6.30 18.27
N PRO A 130 -2.17 -5.64 19.33
CA PRO A 130 -0.87 -5.97 19.92
C PRO A 130 -0.96 -7.19 20.87
N VAL A 131 -1.58 -8.27 20.38
CA VAL A 131 -1.85 -9.53 21.09
C VAL A 131 -1.22 -10.74 20.41
N GLN A 132 -0.58 -10.52 19.26
CA GLN A 132 0.07 -11.56 18.46
C GLN A 132 1.59 -11.30 18.38
N VAL A 133 2.35 -12.38 18.25
CA VAL A 133 3.81 -12.32 18.01
C VAL A 133 4.07 -11.70 16.63
N PRO A 134 4.97 -10.71 16.50
CA PRO A 134 5.37 -10.16 15.20
C PRO A 134 5.94 -11.24 14.28
N GLY A 135 5.74 -11.11 12.96
CA GLY A 135 6.17 -12.15 12.01
C GLY A 135 5.39 -13.46 12.11
N LYS A 136 4.37 -13.57 12.98
CA LYS A 136 3.38 -14.64 12.90
C LYS A 136 2.63 -14.53 11.57
N ARG A 137 2.43 -15.66 10.88
CA ARG A 137 1.69 -15.71 9.64
C ARG A 137 0.21 -15.41 9.85
N ILE A 138 -0.35 -14.60 8.97
CA ILE A 138 -1.78 -14.30 8.85
C ILE A 138 -2.18 -14.27 7.37
N ALA A 139 -3.48 -14.27 7.10
CA ALA A 139 -4.02 -14.06 5.77
C ALA A 139 -5.24 -13.14 5.90
N VAL A 140 -5.02 -11.83 5.77
CA VAL A 140 -6.07 -10.81 5.97
C VAL A 140 -6.09 -9.86 4.79
N VAL A 141 -7.30 -9.50 4.36
CA VAL A 141 -7.57 -8.40 3.43
C VAL A 141 -8.31 -7.31 4.20
N GLU A 142 -7.78 -6.09 4.17
CA GLU A 142 -8.36 -4.90 4.80
C GLU A 142 -8.57 -3.81 3.76
N PHE A 143 -9.56 -2.96 3.98
CA PHE A 143 -9.87 -1.84 3.11
C PHE A 143 -9.61 -0.52 3.83
N TYR A 144 -9.14 0.48 3.09
CA TYR A 144 -8.84 1.81 3.59
C TYR A 144 -9.33 2.87 2.60
N ALA A 145 -10.04 3.88 3.10
CA ALA A 145 -10.31 5.09 2.32
C ALA A 145 -9.31 6.20 2.74
N LYS A 146 -9.01 7.13 1.84
CA LYS A 146 -8.06 8.20 2.11
C LYS A 146 -8.47 9.08 3.28
N GLY A 147 -7.53 9.28 4.19
CA GLY A 147 -7.64 10.32 5.22
C GLY A 147 -7.54 11.72 4.61
N LYS A 148 -7.97 12.74 5.36
CA LYS A 148 -7.70 14.14 4.98
C LYS A 148 -6.19 14.42 5.05
N ALA A 149 -5.73 15.50 4.42
CA ALA A 149 -4.32 15.88 4.46
C ALA A 149 -3.82 16.09 5.91
N GLY A 150 -3.00 15.17 6.40
CA GLY A 150 -2.48 15.15 7.78
C GLY A 150 -3.24 14.25 8.77
N GLU A 151 -4.35 13.64 8.34
CA GLU A 151 -5.09 12.60 9.07
C GLU A 151 -4.68 11.20 8.57
N PRO A 152 -4.81 10.14 9.40
CA PRO A 152 -4.55 8.77 8.96
C PRO A 152 -5.66 8.25 8.04
N ASP A 153 -5.32 7.30 7.16
CA ASP A 153 -6.31 6.58 6.34
C ASP A 153 -7.36 5.86 7.20
N ILE A 154 -8.60 5.88 6.71
CA ILE A 154 -9.79 5.39 7.40
C ILE A 154 -9.92 3.89 7.12
N LEU A 155 -9.75 3.04 8.15
CA LEU A 155 -10.05 1.62 8.04
C LEU A 155 -11.54 1.41 7.77
N MET A 156 -11.86 0.81 6.63
CA MET A 156 -13.21 0.49 6.21
C MET A 156 -13.53 -0.97 6.53
N VAL A 157 -14.70 -1.21 7.11
CA VAL A 157 -15.28 -2.56 7.23
C VAL A 157 -16.10 -2.89 5.99
N ASP A 158 -16.17 -4.17 5.64
CA ASP A 158 -16.96 -4.73 4.52
C ASP A 158 -18.36 -4.08 4.39
N ASP A 159 -19.16 -4.10 5.46
CA ASP A 159 -20.52 -3.53 5.48
C ASP A 159 -20.53 -2.03 5.14
N ALA A 160 -19.53 -1.26 5.57
CA ALA A 160 -19.47 0.17 5.28
C ALA A 160 -19.26 0.43 3.78
N LEU A 161 -18.45 -0.39 3.10
CA LEU A 161 -18.24 -0.27 1.65
C LEU A 161 -19.52 -0.52 0.85
N VAL A 162 -20.34 -1.46 1.31
CA VAL A 162 -21.63 -1.81 0.69
C VAL A 162 -22.71 -0.78 1.00
N GLN A 163 -22.85 -0.36 2.27
CA GLN A 163 -23.85 0.63 2.67
C GLN A 163 -23.57 2.04 2.11
N LEU A 164 -22.29 2.38 1.91
CA LEU A 164 -21.88 3.61 1.22
C LEU A 164 -21.99 3.50 -0.32
N GLY A 165 -22.25 2.31 -0.87
CA GLY A 165 -22.38 2.10 -2.31
C GLY A 165 -21.05 2.15 -3.10
N MET A 166 -19.90 2.05 -2.42
CA MET A 166 -18.59 2.00 -3.08
C MET A 166 -18.45 0.70 -3.89
N MET A 167 -18.93 -0.41 -3.34
CA MET A 167 -19.01 -1.72 -3.99
C MET A 167 -20.37 -2.36 -3.72
N SER A 168 -20.87 -3.15 -4.66
CA SER A 168 -21.89 -4.17 -4.37
C SER A 168 -21.26 -5.34 -3.60
N GLN A 169 -22.09 -6.15 -2.92
CA GLN A 169 -21.64 -7.35 -2.20
C GLN A 169 -20.80 -8.29 -3.09
N THR A 170 -21.26 -8.54 -4.32
CA THR A 170 -20.56 -9.40 -5.30
C THR A 170 -19.20 -8.83 -5.71
N GLU A 171 -19.09 -7.50 -5.82
CA GLU A 171 -17.82 -6.84 -6.16
C GLU A 171 -16.83 -6.87 -5.01
N LEU A 172 -17.31 -6.71 -3.77
CA LEU A 172 -16.50 -6.83 -2.56
C LEU A 172 -15.94 -8.26 -2.43
N GLU A 173 -16.78 -9.28 -2.58
CA GLU A 173 -16.37 -10.70 -2.54
C GLU A 173 -15.36 -11.03 -3.64
N ALA A 174 -15.64 -10.60 -4.89
CA ALA A 174 -14.71 -10.77 -6.01
C ALA A 174 -13.38 -10.06 -5.77
N THR A 175 -13.39 -8.85 -5.20
CA THR A 175 -12.18 -8.08 -4.88
C THR A 175 -11.36 -8.76 -3.79
N LYS A 176 -11.99 -9.23 -2.71
CA LYS A 176 -11.30 -9.96 -1.63
C LYS A 176 -10.67 -11.25 -2.17
N SER A 177 -11.41 -12.01 -2.98
CA SER A 177 -10.91 -13.24 -3.62
C SER A 177 -9.68 -12.97 -4.52
N ARG A 178 -9.76 -11.97 -5.40
CA ARG A 178 -8.65 -11.54 -6.26
C ARG A 178 -7.46 -11.03 -5.45
N THR A 179 -7.70 -10.29 -4.37
CA THR A 179 -6.62 -9.79 -3.49
C THR A 179 -5.86 -10.94 -2.83
N VAL A 180 -6.55 -12.00 -2.36
CA VAL A 180 -5.90 -13.22 -1.85
C VAL A 180 -5.10 -13.94 -2.94
N GLN A 181 -5.62 -13.99 -4.18
CA GLN A 181 -4.91 -14.56 -5.33
C GLN A 181 -3.65 -13.75 -5.67
N ILE A 182 -3.73 -12.41 -5.71
CA ILE A 182 -2.61 -11.48 -5.93
C ILE A 182 -1.56 -11.67 -4.83
N ALA A 183 -1.97 -11.63 -3.56
CA ALA A 183 -1.09 -11.80 -2.41
C ALA A 183 -0.27 -13.11 -2.52
N LYS A 184 -0.94 -14.21 -2.90
CA LYS A 184 -0.27 -15.50 -3.12
C LYS A 184 0.67 -15.48 -4.33
N LEU A 185 0.26 -14.92 -5.47
CA LEU A 185 1.11 -14.85 -6.67
C LEU A 185 2.37 -14.02 -6.41
N MET A 186 2.23 -12.86 -5.75
CA MET A 186 3.38 -12.04 -5.35
C MET A 186 4.27 -12.78 -4.35
N TYR A 187 3.69 -13.41 -3.33
CA TYR A 187 4.44 -14.18 -2.32
C TYR A 187 5.27 -15.30 -2.96
N ASP A 188 4.66 -16.09 -3.87
CA ASP A 188 5.35 -17.12 -4.64
C ASP A 188 6.52 -16.55 -5.46
N GLU A 189 6.36 -15.38 -6.09
CA GLU A 189 7.42 -14.74 -6.89
C GLU A 189 8.58 -14.21 -6.04
N PHE A 190 8.32 -13.61 -4.88
CA PHE A 190 9.37 -13.18 -3.95
C PHE A 190 10.11 -14.38 -3.34
N MET A 191 9.38 -15.42 -2.91
CA MET A 191 9.96 -16.62 -2.29
C MET A 191 10.90 -17.37 -3.23
N LYS A 192 10.55 -17.50 -4.52
CA LYS A 192 11.43 -18.08 -5.57
C LYS A 192 12.77 -17.35 -5.72
N ARG A 193 12.86 -16.11 -5.24
CA ARG A 193 14.03 -15.22 -5.38
C ARG A 193 14.76 -14.99 -4.05
N GLY A 194 14.38 -15.70 -2.98
CA GLY A 194 15.00 -15.55 -1.66
C GLY A 194 14.55 -14.30 -0.89
N PHE A 195 13.35 -13.79 -1.19
CA PHE A 195 12.73 -12.67 -0.49
C PHE A 195 11.40 -13.06 0.14
N HIS A 196 11.04 -12.37 1.21
CA HIS A 196 9.80 -12.62 1.96
C HIS A 196 8.91 -11.38 1.95
N LEU A 197 7.66 -11.58 1.51
CA LEU A 197 6.66 -10.53 1.32
C LEU A 197 5.76 -10.45 2.56
N VAL A 198 5.90 -9.37 3.33
CA VAL A 198 5.25 -9.15 4.63
C VAL A 198 3.79 -8.69 4.47
N ASP A 199 3.60 -7.59 3.75
CA ASP A 199 2.29 -7.04 3.38
C ASP A 199 2.40 -6.21 2.09
N GLY A 200 1.25 -5.90 1.49
CA GLY A 200 1.18 -5.07 0.30
C GLY A 200 -0.18 -4.40 0.14
N LYS A 201 -0.19 -3.35 -0.67
CA LYS A 201 -1.31 -2.45 -0.90
C LYS A 201 -1.57 -2.31 -2.39
N MET A 202 -2.83 -2.09 -2.75
CA MET A 202 -3.27 -1.89 -4.14
C MET A 202 -4.55 -1.06 -4.18
N GLU A 203 -4.78 -0.35 -5.29
CA GLU A 203 -6.05 0.34 -5.53
C GLU A 203 -6.92 -0.40 -6.55
N TRP A 204 -8.24 -0.22 -6.42
CA TRP A 204 -9.23 -0.79 -7.35
C TRP A 204 -10.10 0.33 -7.93
N GLY A 205 -10.43 0.21 -9.22
CA GLY A 205 -11.27 1.16 -9.94
C GLY A 205 -12.31 0.46 -10.81
N ARG A 206 -13.32 1.21 -11.23
CA ARG A 206 -14.30 0.76 -12.24
C ARG A 206 -13.82 1.19 -13.62
N ASP A 207 -13.45 0.25 -14.48
CA ASP A 207 -13.08 0.53 -15.87
C ASP A 207 -14.22 1.31 -16.56
N GLN A 208 -13.91 2.46 -17.18
CA GLN A 208 -14.93 3.38 -17.68
C GLN A 208 -15.75 2.84 -18.87
N LYS A 209 -15.33 1.75 -19.52
CA LYS A 209 -16.01 1.18 -20.68
C LYS A 209 -16.90 -0.02 -20.31
N THR A 210 -16.46 -0.82 -19.35
CA THR A 210 -17.10 -2.09 -18.96
C THR A 210 -17.81 -2.02 -17.61
N GLY A 211 -17.50 -1.02 -16.77
CA GLY A 211 -17.97 -0.93 -15.39
C GLY A 211 -17.36 -1.95 -14.43
N GLN A 212 -16.50 -2.85 -14.92
CA GLN A 212 -15.88 -3.91 -14.13
C GLN A 212 -14.89 -3.33 -13.11
N ILE A 213 -14.88 -3.89 -11.90
CA ILE A 213 -13.80 -3.67 -10.94
C ILE A 213 -12.50 -4.30 -11.48
N VAL A 214 -11.48 -3.47 -11.67
CA VAL A 214 -10.14 -3.83 -12.13
C VAL A 214 -9.08 -3.29 -11.17
N LEU A 215 -7.91 -3.93 -11.13
CA LEU A 215 -6.73 -3.47 -10.41
C LEU A 215 -6.19 -2.22 -11.13
N ILE A 216 -5.86 -1.16 -10.38
CA ILE A 216 -5.40 0.12 -10.94
C ILE A 216 -4.12 0.61 -10.24
N ASP A 217 -3.71 1.83 -10.58
CA ASP A 217 -2.67 2.62 -9.94
C ASP A 217 -1.24 2.12 -10.19
N ASP A 218 -0.58 1.50 -9.20
CA ASP A 218 0.68 0.80 -9.40
C ASP A 218 0.89 -0.35 -8.41
N LEU A 219 1.88 -1.20 -8.70
CA LEU A 219 2.33 -2.25 -7.79
C LEU A 219 3.87 -2.25 -7.76
N SER A 220 4.41 -1.13 -7.31
CA SER A 220 5.85 -0.92 -7.13
C SER A 220 6.31 -1.20 -5.69
N PRO A 221 7.63 -1.19 -5.41
CA PRO A 221 8.14 -1.25 -4.05
C PRO A 221 7.54 -0.21 -3.07
N ASP A 222 7.03 0.94 -3.53
CA ASP A 222 6.33 1.89 -2.65
C ASP A 222 5.04 1.29 -2.05
N THR A 223 4.46 0.27 -2.68
CA THR A 223 3.16 -0.34 -2.35
C THR A 223 3.27 -1.61 -1.49
N PHE A 224 4.46 -2.21 -1.35
CA PHE A 224 4.65 -3.47 -0.62
C PHE A 224 5.91 -3.52 0.24
N ARG A 225 5.91 -4.39 1.25
CA ARG A 225 7.02 -4.58 2.18
C ARG A 225 7.66 -5.94 2.00
N VAL A 226 8.93 -5.93 1.62
CA VAL A 226 9.72 -7.12 1.34
C VAL A 226 11.03 -7.06 2.13
N CYS A 227 11.41 -8.19 2.72
CA CYS A 227 12.66 -8.36 3.44
C CYS A 227 13.45 -9.59 2.94
N GLU A 228 14.67 -9.72 3.42
CA GLU A 228 15.60 -10.83 3.17
C GLU A 228 16.20 -11.34 4.48
N ASN A 229 17.01 -12.41 4.41
CA ASN A 229 17.62 -13.07 5.57
C ASN A 229 16.57 -13.53 6.59
N PHE A 230 15.43 -14.00 6.08
CA PHE A 230 14.32 -14.55 6.85
C PHE A 230 14.49 -16.06 7.04
N ASP A 231 13.83 -16.62 8.05
CA ASP A 231 13.78 -18.05 8.34
C ASP A 231 12.37 -18.37 8.86
N LEU A 232 11.66 -19.28 8.19
CA LEU A 232 10.26 -19.60 8.50
C LEU A 232 10.13 -20.98 9.17
N ASP A 233 9.17 -21.14 10.07
CA ASP A 233 8.74 -22.46 10.56
C ASP A 233 7.79 -23.16 9.57
N GLU A 234 7.28 -24.35 9.92
CA GLU A 234 6.43 -25.17 9.05
C GLU A 234 5.06 -24.52 8.81
N GLU A 235 4.55 -23.74 9.77
CA GLU A 235 3.35 -22.92 9.65
C GLU A 235 3.58 -21.66 8.80
N GLY A 236 4.84 -21.23 8.66
CA GLY A 236 5.28 -20.08 7.88
C GLY A 236 5.43 -18.78 8.67
N ASN A 237 5.60 -18.87 10.00
CA ASN A 237 5.95 -17.73 10.85
C ASN A 237 7.46 -17.45 10.79
N CYS A 238 7.85 -16.18 10.78
CA CYS A 238 9.26 -15.78 10.80
C CYS A 238 9.91 -16.02 12.19
N LYS A 239 10.84 -16.97 12.28
CA LYS A 239 11.61 -17.29 13.50
C LYS A 239 12.61 -16.21 13.90
N VAL A 240 13.10 -15.41 12.95
CA VAL A 240 14.11 -14.36 13.18
C VAL A 240 13.50 -12.95 13.34
N HIS A 241 12.18 -12.85 13.50
CA HIS A 241 11.47 -11.56 13.57
C HIS A 241 12.05 -10.60 14.63
N GLU A 242 12.45 -11.11 15.81
CA GLU A 242 13.04 -10.31 16.90
C GLU A 242 14.28 -9.51 16.48
N GLN A 243 15.07 -10.06 15.56
CA GLN A 243 16.27 -9.40 15.02
C GLN A 243 15.88 -8.25 14.09
N CYS A 244 14.83 -8.47 13.29
CA CYS A 244 14.38 -7.60 12.21
C CYS A 244 13.41 -6.49 12.66
N ILE A 245 12.80 -6.57 13.85
CA ILE A 245 11.86 -5.57 14.34
C ILE A 245 12.53 -4.49 15.22
N MET A 246 12.05 -3.25 15.09
CA MET A 246 12.12 -2.22 16.11
C MET A 246 10.74 -2.05 16.71
N THR A 247 10.62 -2.24 18.02
CA THR A 247 9.44 -1.83 18.78
C THR A 247 9.78 -0.59 19.59
N ASP A 248 9.12 0.54 19.33
CA ASP A 248 9.15 1.71 20.24
C ASP A 248 7.83 1.80 21.02
N TYR A 249 7.93 2.35 22.23
CA TYR A 249 6.82 2.57 23.15
C TYR A 249 6.91 3.99 23.73
N LYS A 250 5.97 4.85 23.30
CA LYS A 250 5.72 6.19 23.89
C LYS A 250 4.23 6.31 24.28
N GLN A 251 3.71 7.44 24.84
CA GLN A 251 2.40 7.54 25.55
C GLN A 251 1.44 8.79 25.30
N SER A 252 0.28 8.75 24.54
CA SER A 252 -0.57 9.88 23.92
C SER A 252 -1.99 10.01 24.30
N ALA A 253 -2.58 8.90 24.75
CA ALA A 253 -3.77 9.07 25.48
C ALA A 253 -3.20 9.73 26.71
N LYS A 254 -3.43 11.04 26.72
CA LYS A 254 -3.70 11.77 27.91
C LYS A 254 -4.71 11.04 28.78
N PHE A 255 -5.28 9.88 28.44
CA PHE A 255 -6.07 9.07 29.36
C PHE A 255 -5.75 7.58 29.29
N VAL A 256 -5.29 7.00 30.40
CA VAL A 256 -5.25 5.53 30.59
C VAL A 256 -6.45 5.10 31.44
N LYS A 257 -7.08 3.99 31.04
CA LYS A 257 -8.11 3.33 31.84
C LYS A 257 -7.44 2.64 33.03
N CYS A 258 -7.72 3.10 34.24
CA CYS A 258 -7.23 2.46 35.46
C CYS A 258 -7.85 1.06 35.60
N SER A 259 -7.02 0.03 35.79
CA SER A 259 -7.46 -1.38 35.91
C SER A 259 -8.42 -1.63 37.07
N ASN A 260 -8.33 -0.81 38.14
CA ASN A 260 -9.11 -0.91 39.37
C ASN A 260 -10.14 0.22 39.54
N CYS A 261 -10.37 1.05 38.52
CA CYS A 261 -11.26 2.21 38.59
C CYS A 261 -12.28 2.20 37.45
N ARG A 262 -13.42 2.89 37.61
CA ARG A 262 -14.37 3.11 36.50
C ARG A 262 -13.98 4.27 35.58
N ASP A 263 -13.02 5.09 35.99
CA ASP A 263 -12.68 6.36 35.35
C ASP A 263 -11.34 6.33 34.59
N PHE A 264 -11.17 7.36 33.75
CA PHE A 264 -9.99 7.62 32.92
C PHE A 264 -9.15 8.77 33.53
N VAL A 265 -7.82 8.65 33.56
CA VAL A 265 -6.92 9.58 34.31
C VAL A 265 -6.02 10.40 33.38
N GLU A 266 -5.90 11.73 33.56
CA GLU A 266 -5.15 12.58 32.62
C GLU A 266 -3.61 12.39 32.64
N ILE A 267 -2.93 12.38 31.48
CA ILE A 267 -1.47 12.26 31.24
C ILE A 267 -1.03 13.27 30.15
N LYS A 268 0.28 13.48 29.90
CA LYS A 268 0.76 14.70 29.17
C LYS A 268 1.48 14.53 27.81
N GLU A 269 1.88 13.35 27.34
CA GLU A 269 2.76 13.18 26.15
C GLU A 269 2.07 12.45 24.96
N ASP A 270 2.79 11.77 24.01
CA ASP A 270 2.26 11.08 22.79
C ASP A 270 2.60 9.54 22.58
N PHE A 271 1.63 8.61 22.25
CA PHE A 271 1.56 7.12 22.21
C PHE A 271 1.60 6.78 20.75
N LYS A 272 2.74 6.24 20.36
CA LYS A 272 2.76 5.29 19.26
C LYS A 272 3.49 4.08 19.84
N ARG A 273 2.74 3.01 20.08
CA ARG A 273 3.33 1.67 20.02
C ARG A 273 3.63 1.47 18.55
N THR A 274 4.90 1.40 18.18
CA THR A 274 5.29 1.10 16.80
C THR A 274 5.89 -0.29 16.73
N ILE A 275 5.72 -0.92 15.58
CA ILE A 275 6.59 -2.00 15.18
C ILE A 275 6.94 -1.77 13.72
N GLU A 276 8.24 -1.64 13.46
CA GLU A 276 8.79 -1.34 12.15
C GLU A 276 9.91 -2.34 11.84
N ALA A 277 9.99 -2.75 10.58
CA ALA A 277 11.03 -3.69 10.15
C ALA A 277 12.27 -2.88 9.74
N LYS A 278 13.42 -3.24 10.31
CA LYS A 278 14.72 -2.61 10.04
C LYS A 278 15.17 -2.80 8.60
N ASN A 279 14.80 -3.95 8.00
CA ASN A 279 15.36 -4.46 6.76
C ASN A 279 14.30 -4.54 5.64
N ILE A 280 13.52 -3.46 5.45
CA ILE A 280 12.57 -3.34 4.33
C ILE A 280 13.33 -2.86 3.09
N LEU A 281 13.60 -3.78 2.17
CA LEU A 281 14.36 -3.51 0.93
C LEU A 281 13.64 -2.52 0.02
N SER A 282 12.31 -2.48 0.07
CA SER A 282 11.50 -1.60 -0.76
C SER A 282 11.56 -0.11 -0.36
N ALA A 283 12.17 0.21 0.78
CA ALA A 283 12.38 1.57 1.27
C ALA A 283 13.84 2.03 1.21
N ASP A 284 14.76 1.21 0.67
CA ASP A 284 16.20 1.49 0.64
C ASP A 284 16.73 1.53 -0.82
N PRO A 285 17.55 2.53 -1.22
CA PRO A 285 18.13 2.58 -2.56
C PRO A 285 18.90 1.32 -2.99
N ALA A 286 19.65 0.67 -2.10
CA ALA A 286 20.36 -0.56 -2.44
C ALA A 286 19.41 -1.77 -2.52
N GLY A 287 18.42 -1.83 -1.63
CA GLY A 287 17.32 -2.80 -1.66
C GLY A 287 16.49 -2.72 -2.95
N LEU A 288 16.13 -1.52 -3.42
CA LEU A 288 15.43 -1.32 -4.69
C LEU A 288 16.22 -1.89 -5.88
N LYS A 289 17.53 -1.61 -5.93
CA LYS A 289 18.41 -2.16 -6.98
C LYS A 289 18.49 -3.68 -6.91
N LYS A 290 18.68 -4.24 -5.70
CA LYS A 290 18.75 -5.69 -5.46
C LYS A 290 17.46 -6.42 -5.85
N LEU A 291 16.30 -5.84 -5.51
CA LEU A 291 15.00 -6.37 -5.92
C LEU A 291 14.85 -6.36 -7.45
N ALA A 292 15.18 -5.24 -8.11
CA ALA A 292 15.08 -5.13 -9.56
C ALA A 292 16.03 -6.08 -10.31
N GLU A 293 17.27 -6.26 -9.80
CA GLU A 293 18.23 -7.26 -10.30
C GLU A 293 17.69 -8.69 -10.18
N ALA A 294 17.11 -9.06 -9.03
CA ALA A 294 16.55 -10.40 -8.81
C ALA A 294 15.29 -10.69 -9.64
N PHE A 295 14.50 -9.66 -9.95
CA PHE A 295 13.39 -9.75 -10.90
C PHE A 295 13.84 -9.64 -12.37
N LYS A 296 15.13 -9.39 -12.63
CA LYS A 296 15.71 -9.18 -13.96
C LYS A 296 15.03 -8.06 -14.75
N LEU A 297 14.63 -7.00 -14.03
CA LEU A 297 14.08 -5.80 -14.64
C LEU A 297 15.21 -5.05 -15.35
N GLU A 298 14.93 -4.55 -16.56
CA GLU A 298 15.90 -3.74 -17.32
C GLU A 298 16.01 -2.33 -16.69
N ILE A 299 16.90 -2.18 -15.69
CA ILE A 299 17.18 -0.91 -14.96
C ILE A 299 18.00 0.07 -15.81
#